data_AF-A0AB32TTP2-F1
#
_entry.id   AF-A0AB32TTP2-F1
#
_cell.length_a   1.000
_cell.length_b   1.000
_cell.length_c   1.000
_cell.angle_alpha   90.00
_cell.angle_beta   90.00
_cell.angle_gamma   90.00
#
_symmetry.space_group_name_H-M   'P 1'
#
loop_
_entity.id
_entity.type
_entity.pdbx_description
1 polymer ?
#
loop_
_entity_poly.entity_id
_entity_poly.type
_entity_poly.pdbx_seq_one_letter_code
_entity_poly.pdbx_strand_id
1 'polypeptide(L)'
;MQGPGAITGDCLTKNERLLVLYYLEAVIMLKLVQRPGIVTHMTVEDWEGRSRIENGVCVAVKEHKWFDLYFNEVRPVMLQENRTGDDVAVDSFFVSSSGRSIYNPSNDLKRLHDKYSLPSVMCGDAQRAFEAAAQNLSEEERNVVAAERIYMRRTSSDPFLALSVLDQLAGKTPQRSSRASSCETRVDEQTAYKTLEQFCPVTLEGPPPKRARRTELCGSEHERHCYDRWRSEQLKLREQHALEHFAGQQPSESKISRWMDKQGWTSNVPQAAVVLKQWKPVASLDLDIDSSFVKKMILSQRWKGLTVRPVPDKGDGVFTKRPFQIGEIVCEYHGELVSHEDGMAIASTSGIRAGHLFFYKNKQHEAMCIDAHEESCQCHPMKFNYGRLIRHSSKRANIRPRLYVLNDRDIILFIATKDILSDEELFYDYGSKRRSFAGKGLELDWM
;
A
#
# COMPACT_ATOMS: atom_id res chain seq x y z
N MET A 1 6.12 10.70 -5.26
CA MET A 1 5.12 11.64 -4.69
C MET A 1 4.36 10.93 -3.59
N GLN A 2 3.96 11.62 -2.53
CA GLN A 2 3.05 11.06 -1.51
C GLN A 2 1.77 10.57 -2.20
N GLY A 3 1.15 9.48 -1.73
CA GLY A 3 -0.08 8.96 -2.35
C GLY A 3 -1.22 9.98 -2.22
N PRO A 4 -2.15 10.05 -3.19
CA PRO A 4 -3.13 11.14 -3.32
C PRO A 4 -4.08 11.30 -2.12
N GLY A 5 -4.29 10.29 -1.28
CA GLY A 5 -5.28 10.33 -0.20
C GLY A 5 -5.03 11.28 0.99
N ALA A 6 -3.94 12.06 1.00
CA ALA A 6 -3.62 12.99 2.10
C ALA A 6 -3.34 14.43 1.65
N ILE A 7 -3.33 14.69 0.35
CA ILE A 7 -2.85 15.95 -0.23
C ILE A 7 -4.06 16.84 -0.50
N THR A 8 -4.21 17.94 0.24
CA THR A 8 -5.07 19.06 -0.17
C THR A 8 -4.25 20.00 -1.04
N GLY A 9 -4.86 20.63 -2.06
CA GLY A 9 -4.10 21.45 -3.02
C GLY A 9 -3.31 22.60 -2.39
N ASP A 10 -3.83 23.14 -1.29
CA ASP A 10 -3.18 24.19 -0.48
C ASP A 10 -1.95 23.71 0.27
N CYS A 11 -1.82 22.41 0.54
CA CYS A 11 -0.64 21.83 1.18
C CYS A 11 0.51 21.60 0.21
N LEU A 12 0.26 21.66 -1.10
CA LEU A 12 1.31 21.58 -2.11
C LEU A 12 1.92 22.95 -2.35
N THR A 13 3.23 23.00 -2.48
CA THR A 13 3.91 24.17 -3.05
C THR A 13 3.50 24.36 -4.52
N LYS A 14 3.63 25.59 -5.05
CA LYS A 14 3.38 25.88 -6.47
C LYS A 14 4.14 24.92 -7.42
N ASN A 15 5.38 24.58 -7.05
CA ASN A 15 6.19 23.62 -7.80
C ASN A 15 5.60 22.21 -7.75
N GLU A 16 5.13 21.73 -6.59
CA GLU A 16 4.52 20.40 -6.49
C GLU A 16 3.19 20.32 -7.25
N ARG A 17 2.37 21.38 -7.22
CA ARG A 17 1.15 21.47 -8.04
C ARG A 17 1.46 21.32 -9.54
N LEU A 18 2.50 22.02 -10.02
CA LEU A 18 2.98 21.89 -11.40
C LEU A 18 3.47 20.48 -11.73
N LEU A 19 4.13 19.78 -10.79
CA LEU A 19 4.52 18.39 -11.05
C LEU A 19 3.34 17.45 -11.19
N VAL A 20 2.28 17.65 -10.40
CA VAL A 20 1.05 16.87 -10.55
C VAL A 20 0.49 17.10 -11.96
N LEU A 21 0.39 18.36 -12.39
CA LEU A 21 -0.02 18.70 -13.75
C LEU A 21 0.85 17.97 -14.78
N TYR A 22 2.16 18.17 -14.78
CA TYR A 22 3.08 17.60 -15.79
C TYR A 22 3.02 16.07 -15.82
N TYR A 23 2.87 15.43 -14.66
CA TYR A 23 2.72 13.98 -14.57
C TYR A 23 1.43 13.50 -15.23
N LEU A 24 0.31 14.18 -15.00
CA LEU A 24 -0.97 13.81 -15.62
C LEU A 24 -0.98 14.04 -17.13
N GLU A 25 -0.36 15.12 -17.59
CA GLU A 25 -0.13 15.35 -19.03
C GLU A 25 0.72 14.23 -19.63
N ALA A 26 1.77 13.78 -18.92
CA ALA A 26 2.61 12.65 -19.34
C ALA A 26 1.83 11.33 -19.38
N VAL A 27 0.91 11.08 -18.45
CA VAL A 27 0.04 9.90 -18.47
C VAL A 27 -0.80 9.88 -19.74
N ILE A 28 -1.45 11.00 -20.09
CA ILE A 28 -2.24 11.07 -21.33
C ILE A 28 -1.36 10.91 -22.57
N MET A 29 -0.23 11.63 -22.64
CA MET A 29 0.61 11.63 -23.85
C MET A 29 1.45 10.38 -24.06
N LEU A 30 2.01 9.81 -22.99
CA LEU A 30 2.96 8.70 -23.05
C LEU A 30 2.31 7.35 -22.71
N LYS A 31 1.51 7.27 -21.64
CA LYS A 31 0.87 6.01 -21.23
C LYS A 31 -0.37 5.70 -22.09
N LEU A 32 -1.22 6.70 -22.30
CA LEU A 32 -2.42 6.56 -23.14
C LEU A 32 -2.15 6.86 -24.62
N VAL A 33 -0.89 7.21 -24.95
CA VAL A 33 -0.39 7.45 -26.33
C VAL A 33 -1.25 8.46 -27.10
N GLN A 34 -1.74 9.50 -26.39
CA GLN A 34 -2.56 10.54 -26.97
C GLN A 34 -1.74 11.72 -27.47
N ARG A 35 -2.27 12.45 -28.45
CA ARG A 35 -1.62 13.65 -28.97
C ARG A 35 -1.67 14.77 -27.94
N PRO A 36 -0.65 15.66 -27.89
CA PRO A 36 -0.66 16.86 -27.04
C PRO A 36 -1.96 17.69 -27.11
N GLY A 37 -2.57 17.76 -28.31
CA GLY A 37 -3.84 18.46 -28.53
C GLY A 37 -5.01 17.94 -27.68
N ILE A 38 -5.02 16.64 -27.34
CA ILE A 38 -6.06 16.08 -26.46
C ILE A 38 -5.95 16.70 -25.07
N VAL A 39 -4.74 16.83 -24.55
CA VAL A 39 -4.48 17.42 -23.23
C VAL A 39 -4.91 18.89 -23.20
N THR A 40 -4.62 19.65 -24.25
CA THR A 40 -4.97 21.08 -24.33
C THR A 40 -6.45 21.35 -24.57
N HIS A 41 -7.19 20.41 -25.16
CA HIS A 41 -8.60 20.56 -25.47
C HIS A 41 -9.54 19.83 -24.51
N MET A 42 -9.01 19.06 -23.56
CA MET A 42 -9.83 18.39 -22.54
C MET A 42 -10.56 19.43 -21.69
N THR A 43 -11.89 19.33 -21.63
CA THR A 43 -12.73 20.26 -20.88
C THR A 43 -13.18 19.69 -19.54
N VAL A 44 -13.68 20.57 -18.67
CA VAL A 44 -14.38 20.16 -17.44
C VAL A 44 -15.64 19.36 -17.77
N GLU A 45 -16.37 19.72 -18.81
CA GLU A 45 -17.55 18.97 -19.27
C GLU A 45 -17.18 17.54 -19.68
N ASP A 46 -16.12 17.38 -20.48
CA ASP A 46 -15.61 16.05 -20.86
C ASP A 46 -15.23 15.23 -19.63
N TRP A 47 -14.61 15.87 -18.64
CA TRP A 47 -14.24 15.23 -17.39
C TRP A 47 -15.47 14.83 -16.58
N GLU A 48 -16.41 15.73 -16.32
CA GLU A 48 -17.61 15.47 -15.51
C GLU A 48 -18.55 14.45 -16.19
N GLY A 49 -18.58 14.41 -17.53
CA GLY A 49 -19.34 13.45 -18.32
C GLY A 49 -18.86 12.00 -18.25
N ARG A 50 -17.70 11.72 -17.63
CA ARG A 50 -16.93 10.46 -17.73
C ARG A 50 -17.60 9.12 -17.35
N SER A 51 -18.87 9.08 -16.94
CA SER A 51 -19.43 7.89 -16.28
C SER A 51 -20.91 7.57 -16.48
N ARG A 52 -21.69 8.29 -17.29
CA ARG A 52 -23.16 8.33 -17.11
C ARG A 52 -24.07 7.83 -18.23
N ILE A 53 -23.62 7.04 -19.21
CA ILE A 53 -24.48 6.73 -20.37
C ILE A 53 -24.41 5.26 -20.82
N GLU A 54 -25.57 4.60 -20.87
CA GLU A 54 -25.80 3.26 -21.47
C GLU A 54 -25.43 3.18 -22.97
N ASN A 55 -25.16 4.30 -23.65
CA ASN A 55 -24.95 4.38 -25.10
C ASN A 55 -23.81 5.34 -25.54
N GLY A 56 -22.79 5.54 -24.70
CA GLY A 56 -21.46 5.93 -25.18
C GLY A 56 -20.74 7.13 -24.54
N VAL A 57 -19.45 7.18 -24.89
CA VAL A 57 -18.39 8.19 -24.68
C VAL A 57 -17.61 8.18 -23.36
N CYS A 58 -16.50 7.42 -23.40
CA CYS A 58 -15.09 7.85 -23.28
C CYS A 58 -14.67 8.81 -22.15
N VAL A 59 -14.00 8.25 -21.14
CA VAL A 59 -12.76 8.83 -20.59
C VAL A 59 -11.86 7.66 -20.15
N ALA A 60 -10.87 7.28 -20.97
CA ALA A 60 -9.86 6.25 -20.64
C ALA A 60 -9.05 6.56 -19.35
N VAL A 61 -9.20 7.77 -18.81
CA VAL A 61 -8.49 8.27 -17.64
C VAL A 61 -9.11 7.79 -16.32
N LYS A 62 -10.26 7.10 -16.38
CA LYS A 62 -11.11 6.82 -15.21
C LYS A 62 -10.40 6.14 -14.03
N GLU A 63 -9.34 5.37 -14.26
CA GLU A 63 -8.64 4.65 -13.18
C GLU A 63 -7.46 5.41 -12.56
N HIS A 64 -7.04 6.53 -13.14
CA HIS A 64 -5.82 7.17 -12.70
C HIS A 64 -6.09 8.15 -11.53
N LYS A 65 -6.01 7.63 -10.30
CA LYS A 65 -6.30 8.30 -8.99
C LYS A 65 -5.82 9.74 -8.81
N TRP A 66 -4.81 10.16 -9.58
CA TRP A 66 -4.28 11.53 -9.54
C TRP A 66 -5.13 12.55 -10.29
N PHE A 67 -5.98 12.15 -11.24
CA PHE A 67 -6.83 13.08 -11.97
C PHE A 67 -7.94 13.66 -11.11
N ASP A 68 -8.60 12.85 -10.27
CA ASP A 68 -9.57 13.35 -9.29
C ASP A 68 -8.91 14.25 -8.25
N LEU A 69 -7.70 13.88 -7.76
CA LEU A 69 -6.92 14.77 -6.89
C LEU A 69 -6.63 16.10 -7.59
N TYR A 70 -6.15 16.06 -8.84
CA TYR A 70 -5.86 17.27 -9.57
C TYR A 70 -7.11 18.13 -9.73
N PHE A 71 -8.22 17.55 -10.20
CA PHE A 71 -9.44 18.28 -10.45
C PHE A 71 -10.08 18.85 -9.17
N ASN A 72 -10.11 18.09 -8.09
CA ASN A 72 -10.81 18.47 -6.85
C ASN A 72 -9.94 19.32 -5.91
N GLU A 73 -8.62 19.11 -5.90
CA GLU A 73 -7.72 19.71 -4.92
C GLU A 73 -6.74 20.68 -5.56
N VAL A 74 -6.06 20.31 -6.64
CA VAL A 74 -4.95 21.12 -7.20
C VAL A 74 -5.45 22.24 -8.11
N ARG A 75 -6.34 21.92 -9.05
CA ARG A 75 -6.91 22.82 -10.06
C ARG A 75 -7.65 23.99 -9.42
N PRO A 76 -8.51 23.84 -8.38
CA PRO A 76 -9.19 24.97 -7.77
C PRO A 76 -8.22 25.98 -7.15
N VAL A 77 -7.12 25.50 -6.57
CA VAL A 77 -6.06 26.37 -6.03
C VAL A 77 -5.33 27.10 -7.15
N MET A 78 -4.97 26.40 -8.22
CA MET A 78 -4.32 27.02 -9.39
C MET A 78 -5.22 28.03 -10.12
N LEU A 79 -6.54 27.84 -10.11
CA LEU A 79 -7.53 28.80 -10.62
C LEU A 79 -7.68 30.04 -9.73
N GLN A 80 -7.46 29.91 -8.42
CA GLN A 80 -7.50 31.04 -7.49
C GLN A 80 -6.22 31.87 -7.53
N GLU A 81 -5.08 31.25 -7.87
CA GLU A 81 -3.80 31.91 -8.03
C GLU A 81 -3.77 32.80 -9.28
N ASN A 82 -3.90 34.11 -9.07
CA ASN A 82 -3.98 35.18 -10.09
C ASN A 82 -5.36 35.33 -10.74
N ARG A 83 -6.40 35.51 -9.94
CA ARG A 83 -7.72 36.07 -10.36
C ARG A 83 -7.67 37.48 -10.99
N THR A 84 -6.49 37.94 -11.40
CA THR A 84 -6.29 39.22 -12.09
C THR A 84 -6.39 38.99 -13.59
N GLY A 85 -7.60 39.08 -14.13
CA GLY A 85 -7.89 39.08 -15.57
C GLY A 85 -9.12 38.27 -15.93
N ASP A 86 -9.78 38.66 -17.02
CA ASP A 86 -11.01 38.02 -17.54
C ASP A 86 -10.78 36.60 -18.10
N ASP A 87 -9.53 36.17 -18.22
CA ASP A 87 -9.13 35.00 -19.00
C ASP A 87 -8.87 33.75 -18.11
N VAL A 88 -9.79 33.52 -17.16
CA VAL A 88 -9.73 32.34 -16.28
C VAL A 88 -10.27 31.13 -17.04
N ALA A 89 -9.47 30.07 -17.12
CA ALA A 89 -9.79 28.88 -17.91
C ALA A 89 -10.73 27.91 -17.17
N VAL A 90 -11.91 28.42 -16.78
CA VAL A 90 -12.90 27.68 -15.98
C VAL A 90 -13.38 26.41 -16.69
N ASP A 91 -13.40 26.41 -18.02
CA ASP A 91 -13.85 25.26 -18.82
C ASP A 91 -12.73 24.28 -19.18
N SER A 92 -11.46 24.68 -19.06
CA SER A 92 -10.33 23.78 -19.36
C SER A 92 -10.07 22.83 -18.20
N PHE A 93 -9.94 21.54 -18.48
CA PHE A 93 -9.61 20.56 -17.44
C PHE A 93 -8.23 20.86 -16.85
N PHE A 94 -7.21 20.97 -17.69
CA PHE A 94 -5.86 21.35 -17.25
C PHE A 94 -5.65 22.86 -17.30
N VAL A 95 -5.18 23.40 -16.18
CA VAL A 95 -4.85 24.81 -15.99
C VAL A 95 -3.38 24.95 -15.60
N SER A 96 -2.74 25.97 -16.15
CA SER A 96 -1.38 26.41 -15.82
C SER A 96 -1.33 27.02 -14.40
N SER A 97 -0.12 27.24 -13.87
CA SER A 97 0.08 27.85 -12.54
C SER A 97 -0.39 29.30 -12.38
N SER A 98 -0.97 29.89 -13.43
CA SER A 98 -1.61 31.21 -13.42
C SER A 98 -3.12 31.13 -13.69
N GLY A 99 -3.73 29.94 -13.58
CA GLY A 99 -5.17 29.75 -13.76
C GLY A 99 -5.68 29.81 -15.21
N ARG A 100 -4.78 29.87 -16.20
CA ARG A 100 -5.10 29.89 -17.63
C ARG A 100 -4.99 28.51 -18.26
N SER A 101 -5.62 28.27 -19.41
CA SER A 101 -5.52 27.01 -20.15
C SER A 101 -4.05 26.70 -20.43
N ILE A 102 -3.66 25.43 -20.30
CA ILE A 102 -2.34 25.00 -20.76
C ILE A 102 -2.27 25.10 -22.29
N TYR A 103 -1.07 25.32 -22.84
CA TYR A 103 -0.89 25.48 -24.29
C TYR A 103 0.25 24.63 -24.87
N ASN A 104 1.19 24.14 -24.04
CA ASN A 104 2.35 23.40 -24.52
C ASN A 104 2.73 22.24 -23.58
N PRO A 105 1.87 21.21 -23.49
CA PRO A 105 2.12 20.06 -22.63
C PRO A 105 3.39 19.29 -23.02
N SER A 106 3.85 19.39 -24.28
CA SER A 106 5.14 18.80 -24.70
C SER A 106 6.34 19.44 -24.00
N ASN A 107 6.31 20.76 -23.76
CA ASN A 107 7.35 21.46 -23.01
C ASN A 107 7.26 21.16 -21.51
N ASP A 108 6.05 20.99 -20.99
CA ASP A 108 5.81 20.59 -19.60
C ASP A 108 6.27 19.15 -19.33
N LEU A 109 6.06 18.24 -20.28
CA LEU A 109 6.66 16.90 -20.29
C LEU A 109 8.20 16.96 -20.32
N LYS A 110 8.80 17.84 -21.12
CA LYS A 110 10.25 18.05 -21.12
C LYS A 110 10.75 18.51 -19.75
N ARG A 111 10.06 19.47 -19.11
CA ARG A 111 10.38 19.91 -17.73
C ARG A 111 10.28 18.77 -16.72
N LEU A 112 9.34 17.85 -16.90
CA LEU A 112 9.23 16.64 -16.06
C LEU A 112 10.43 15.71 -16.26
N HIS A 113 10.83 15.45 -17.51
CA HIS A 113 12.02 14.65 -17.81
C HIS A 113 13.29 15.27 -17.24
N ASP A 114 13.51 16.57 -17.46
CA ASP A 114 14.68 17.31 -16.99
C ASP A 114 14.77 17.26 -15.45
N LYS A 115 13.63 17.38 -14.74
CA LYS A 115 13.59 17.32 -13.28
C LYS A 115 14.06 15.97 -12.70
N TYR A 116 13.72 14.88 -13.38
CA TYR A 116 14.04 13.52 -12.91
C TYR A 116 15.24 12.90 -13.66
N SER A 117 15.98 13.71 -14.43
CA SER A 117 17.11 13.27 -15.25
C SER A 117 16.77 12.10 -16.17
N LEU A 118 15.55 12.08 -16.71
CA LEU A 118 15.07 11.05 -17.61
C LEU A 118 15.44 11.40 -19.07
N PRO A 119 15.66 10.39 -19.94
CA PRO A 119 15.76 10.63 -21.37
C PRO A 119 14.52 11.35 -21.89
N SER A 120 14.71 12.31 -22.80
CA SER A 120 13.59 13.01 -23.43
C SER A 120 12.84 12.04 -24.35
N VAL A 121 11.60 11.71 -23.98
CA VAL A 121 10.68 10.90 -24.79
C VAL A 121 9.57 11.81 -25.28
N MET A 122 9.38 11.93 -26.60
CA MET A 122 8.27 12.69 -27.16
C MET A 122 7.05 11.78 -27.39
N CYS A 123 5.86 12.37 -27.52
CA CYS A 123 4.64 11.64 -27.89
C CYS A 123 4.85 10.78 -29.16
N GLY A 124 5.60 11.28 -30.14
CA GLY A 124 5.95 10.52 -31.36
C GLY A 124 6.83 9.29 -31.10
N ASP A 125 7.66 9.30 -30.05
CA ASP A 125 8.45 8.13 -29.64
C ASP A 125 7.56 7.07 -28.99
N ALA A 126 6.67 7.49 -28.10
CA ALA A 126 5.67 6.61 -27.49
C ALA A 126 4.74 6.00 -28.55
N GLN A 127 4.31 6.80 -29.53
CA GLN A 127 3.47 6.31 -30.64
C GLN A 127 4.20 5.29 -31.51
N ARG A 128 5.48 5.52 -31.85
CA ARG A 128 6.29 4.55 -32.61
C ARG A 128 6.53 3.27 -31.83
N ALA A 129 6.84 3.37 -30.54
CA ALA A 129 7.01 2.20 -29.67
C ALA A 129 5.71 1.39 -29.56
N PHE A 130 4.57 2.09 -29.42
CA PHE A 130 3.25 1.49 -29.43
C PHE A 130 2.98 0.79 -30.76
N GLU A 131 3.19 1.44 -31.90
CA GLU A 131 2.94 0.87 -33.23
C GLU A 131 3.83 -0.36 -33.49
N ALA A 132 5.11 -0.33 -33.08
CA ALA A 132 6.01 -1.46 -33.18
C ALA A 132 5.57 -2.64 -32.29
N ALA A 133 5.13 -2.37 -31.06
CA ALA A 133 4.67 -3.40 -30.15
C ALA A 133 3.28 -3.96 -30.57
N ALA A 134 2.43 -3.11 -31.17
CA ALA A 134 1.11 -3.46 -31.70
C ALA A 134 1.15 -4.42 -32.89
N GLN A 135 2.29 -4.55 -33.58
CA GLN A 135 2.47 -5.55 -34.64
C GLN A 135 2.33 -6.99 -34.12
N ASN A 136 2.57 -7.21 -32.82
CA ASN A 136 2.45 -8.52 -32.18
C ASN A 136 1.07 -8.75 -31.53
N LEU A 137 0.17 -7.76 -31.56
CA LEU A 137 -1.17 -7.89 -31.03
C LEU A 137 -2.08 -8.65 -31.99
N SER A 138 -3.04 -9.39 -31.42
CA SER A 138 -4.16 -9.95 -32.16
C SER A 138 -4.96 -8.84 -32.86
N GLU A 139 -5.70 -9.17 -33.91
CA GLU A 139 -6.54 -8.20 -34.60
C GLU A 139 -7.59 -7.58 -33.66
N GLU A 140 -8.13 -8.37 -32.73
CA GLU A 140 -9.06 -7.93 -31.68
C GLU A 140 -8.41 -6.91 -30.74
N GLU A 141 -7.21 -7.22 -30.21
CA GLU A 141 -6.45 -6.31 -29.35
C GLU A 141 -6.09 -5.02 -30.09
N ARG A 142 -5.66 -5.13 -31.35
CA ARG A 142 -5.35 -3.96 -32.20
C ARG A 142 -6.59 -3.09 -32.42
N ASN A 143 -7.73 -3.70 -32.71
CA ASN A 143 -8.99 -2.98 -32.95
C ASN A 143 -9.48 -2.28 -31.67
N VAL A 144 -9.36 -2.94 -30.52
CA VAL A 144 -9.77 -2.39 -29.23
C VAL A 144 -8.89 -1.23 -28.81
N VAL A 145 -7.56 -1.35 -28.94
CA VAL A 145 -6.67 -0.22 -28.63
C VAL A 145 -6.75 0.89 -29.70
N ALA A 146 -6.99 0.54 -30.97
CA ALA A 146 -7.25 1.54 -32.00
C ALA A 146 -8.54 2.31 -31.72
N ALA A 147 -9.59 1.64 -31.23
CA ALA A 147 -10.84 2.29 -30.84
C ALA A 147 -10.62 3.24 -29.66
N GLU A 148 -9.84 2.87 -28.64
CA GLU A 148 -9.47 3.77 -27.54
C GLU A 148 -8.54 4.91 -27.97
N ARG A 149 -7.68 4.70 -28.99
CA ARG A 149 -6.90 5.79 -29.60
C ARG A 149 -7.79 6.84 -30.28
N ILE A 150 -9.00 6.48 -30.72
CA ILE A 150 -9.99 7.43 -31.28
C ILE A 150 -10.77 8.07 -30.12
N TYR A 151 -10.00 8.69 -29.23
CA TYR A 151 -10.46 9.39 -28.04
C TYR A 151 -11.67 10.27 -28.36
N MET A 152 -12.71 10.08 -27.55
CA MET A 152 -13.97 10.83 -27.45
C MET A 152 -15.11 10.61 -28.46
N ARG A 153 -15.08 9.66 -29.42
CA ARG A 153 -16.27 9.50 -30.30
C ARG A 153 -16.81 8.11 -30.57
N ARG A 154 -16.13 7.03 -30.18
CA ARG A 154 -16.65 5.69 -30.46
C ARG A 154 -16.52 4.77 -29.27
N THR A 155 -17.61 4.04 -29.02
CA THR A 155 -17.64 2.88 -28.14
C THR A 155 -16.62 1.88 -28.63
N SER A 156 -15.48 1.77 -27.94
CA SER A 156 -14.79 0.50 -27.87
C SER A 156 -15.69 -0.46 -27.12
N SER A 157 -15.80 -1.69 -27.61
CA SER A 157 -16.58 -2.75 -26.99
C SER A 157 -16.02 -3.17 -25.64
N ASP A 158 -14.74 -2.87 -25.37
CA ASP A 158 -14.03 -3.32 -24.17
C ASP A 158 -12.90 -2.33 -23.77
N PRO A 159 -13.19 -1.30 -22.95
CA PRO A 159 -12.17 -0.36 -22.46
C PRO A 159 -11.16 -1.03 -21.52
N PHE A 160 -11.53 -2.10 -20.82
CA PHE A 160 -10.64 -2.85 -19.93
C PHE A 160 -9.56 -3.58 -20.73
N LEU A 161 -9.94 -4.25 -21.81
CA LEU A 161 -8.99 -4.91 -22.70
C LEU A 161 -8.01 -3.89 -23.29
N ALA A 162 -8.47 -2.71 -23.71
CA ALA A 162 -7.57 -1.69 -24.24
C ALA A 162 -6.54 -1.19 -23.22
N LEU A 163 -6.97 -0.90 -21.99
CA LEU A 163 -6.08 -0.50 -20.89
C LEU A 163 -5.10 -1.63 -20.52
N SER A 164 -5.59 -2.87 -20.45
CA SER A 164 -4.75 -4.04 -20.20
C SER A 164 -3.67 -4.20 -21.27
N VAL A 165 -4.04 -4.07 -22.55
CA VAL A 165 -3.10 -4.14 -23.66
C VAL A 165 -2.10 -2.99 -23.59
N LEU A 166 -2.53 -1.76 -23.31
CA LEU A 166 -1.62 -0.62 -23.13
C LEU A 166 -0.61 -0.85 -21.99
N ASP A 167 -1.06 -1.43 -20.87
CA ASP A 167 -0.20 -1.72 -19.72
C ASP A 167 0.80 -2.86 -20.05
N GLN A 168 0.35 -3.90 -20.78
CA GLN A 168 1.23 -4.95 -21.28
C GLN A 168 2.29 -4.43 -22.25
N LEU A 169 1.92 -3.50 -23.15
CA LEU A 169 2.85 -2.90 -24.10
C LEU A 169 3.85 -1.97 -23.38
N ALA A 170 3.41 -1.27 -22.33
CA ALA A 170 4.29 -0.43 -21.51
C ALA A 170 5.35 -1.25 -20.75
N GLY A 171 5.09 -2.52 -20.43
CA GLY A 171 6.01 -3.40 -19.71
C GLY A 171 7.07 -4.12 -20.57
N LYS A 172 6.89 -4.22 -21.89
CA LYS A 172 7.80 -4.94 -22.80
C LYS A 172 8.92 -4.03 -23.32
N THR A 173 9.90 -3.69 -22.48
CA THR A 173 11.15 -3.11 -22.95
C THR A 173 11.97 -4.18 -23.70
N PRO A 174 12.43 -3.95 -24.94
CA PRO A 174 13.31 -4.91 -25.60
C PRO A 174 14.64 -5.00 -24.85
N GLN A 175 14.94 -6.17 -24.26
CA GLN A 175 16.22 -6.46 -23.63
C GLN A 175 17.36 -6.30 -24.65
N ARG A 176 18.18 -5.27 -24.47
CA ARG A 176 19.51 -5.21 -25.06
C ARG A 176 20.41 -6.22 -24.35
N SER A 177 20.69 -7.31 -25.04
CA SER A 177 21.77 -8.26 -24.73
C SER A 177 23.12 -7.54 -24.73
N SER A 178 23.78 -7.47 -23.57
CA SER A 178 25.21 -7.19 -23.47
C SER A 178 25.90 -8.36 -22.77
N ARG A 179 26.66 -9.14 -23.55
CA ARG A 179 27.63 -10.12 -23.07
C ARG A 179 28.80 -9.39 -22.39
N ALA A 180 29.10 -9.74 -21.14
CA ALA A 180 30.41 -9.54 -20.51
C ALA A 180 30.65 -10.77 -19.60
N SER A 181 31.39 -11.75 -20.11
CA SER A 181 32.78 -12.03 -19.75
C SER A 181 32.94 -12.54 -18.31
N SER A 182 33.03 -13.87 -18.19
CA SER A 182 33.31 -14.63 -16.98
C SER A 182 34.71 -14.31 -16.43
N CYS A 183 34.75 -13.69 -15.26
CA CYS A 183 35.90 -13.77 -14.36
C CYS A 183 35.39 -14.43 -13.09
N GLU A 184 35.97 -15.58 -12.71
CA GLU A 184 35.63 -16.30 -11.48
C GLU A 184 35.77 -15.36 -10.28
N THR A 185 34.64 -14.86 -9.80
CA THR A 185 34.59 -13.92 -8.67
C THR A 185 34.38 -14.76 -7.42
N ARG A 186 35.36 -14.79 -6.51
CA ARG A 186 35.16 -15.39 -5.18
C ARG A 186 33.93 -14.75 -4.56
N VAL A 187 32.98 -15.57 -4.13
CA VAL A 187 31.73 -15.10 -3.52
C VAL A 187 32.10 -14.45 -2.20
N ASP A 188 31.74 -13.19 -2.00
CA ASP A 188 31.97 -12.52 -0.72
C ASP A 188 31.01 -13.07 0.36
N GLU A 189 31.39 -12.91 1.64
CA GLU A 189 30.64 -13.40 2.81
C GLU A 189 29.16 -12.96 2.81
N GLN A 190 28.89 -11.73 2.37
CA GLN A 190 27.54 -11.17 2.37
C GLN A 190 26.67 -11.79 1.26
N THR A 191 27.25 -12.07 0.10
CA THR A 191 26.59 -12.80 -1.00
C THR A 191 26.36 -14.28 -0.63
N ALA A 192 27.32 -14.90 0.06
CA ALA A 192 27.18 -16.26 0.59
C ALA A 192 26.02 -16.35 1.60
N TYR A 193 25.89 -15.38 2.50
CA TYR A 193 24.77 -15.33 3.45
C TYR A 193 23.42 -15.09 2.78
N LYS A 194 23.33 -14.15 1.82
CA LYS A 194 22.09 -13.92 1.05
C LYS A 194 21.61 -15.18 0.34
N THR A 195 22.54 -15.94 -0.23
CA THR A 195 22.26 -17.23 -0.86
C THR A 195 21.72 -18.22 0.16
N LEU A 196 22.36 -18.35 1.34
CA LEU A 196 21.84 -19.21 2.41
C LEU A 196 20.42 -18.83 2.82
N GLU A 197 20.17 -17.55 3.06
CA GLU A 197 18.87 -17.05 3.53
C GLU A 197 17.76 -17.28 2.49
N GLN A 198 18.07 -17.14 1.21
CA GLN A 198 17.13 -17.43 0.12
C GLN A 198 16.68 -18.90 0.11
N PHE A 199 17.60 -19.85 0.32
CA PHE A 199 17.31 -21.28 0.26
C PHE A 199 16.96 -21.91 1.62
N CYS A 200 17.36 -21.27 2.71
CA CYS A 200 17.13 -21.69 4.08
C CYS A 200 16.69 -20.48 4.92
N PRO A 201 15.46 -19.95 4.71
CA PRO A 201 15.00 -18.77 5.41
C PRO A 201 15.06 -18.93 6.92
N VAL A 202 15.49 -17.88 7.62
CA VAL A 202 15.44 -17.83 9.08
C VAL A 202 13.96 -17.75 9.48
N THR A 203 13.47 -18.76 10.19
CA THR A 203 12.08 -18.81 10.64
C THR A 203 12.00 -19.18 12.12
N LEU A 204 10.90 -18.82 12.77
CA LEU A 204 10.66 -19.10 14.20
C LEU A 204 10.70 -20.61 14.51
N GLU A 205 10.06 -21.42 13.67
CA GLU A 205 9.89 -22.87 13.88
C GLU A 205 10.93 -23.72 13.14
N GLY A 206 11.64 -23.16 12.17
CA GLY A 206 12.53 -23.92 11.30
C GLY A 206 13.72 -24.53 12.05
N PRO A 207 14.12 -25.77 11.77
CA PRO A 207 15.36 -26.29 12.28
C PRO A 207 16.55 -25.58 11.62
N PRO A 208 17.70 -25.45 12.31
CA PRO A 208 18.93 -24.96 11.70
C PRO A 208 19.31 -25.76 10.46
N PRO A 209 19.75 -25.10 9.36
CA PRO A 209 20.10 -25.80 8.13
C PRO A 209 21.24 -26.79 8.38
N LYS A 210 21.17 -27.99 7.81
CA LYS A 210 22.20 -29.04 8.01
C LYS A 210 23.54 -28.62 7.38
N ARG A 211 24.66 -29.02 7.99
CA ARG A 211 26.02 -28.67 7.54
C ARG A 211 26.25 -28.87 6.04
N ALA A 212 25.86 -30.03 5.50
CA ALA A 212 26.00 -30.33 4.08
C ALA A 212 25.34 -29.28 3.18
N ARG A 213 24.12 -28.85 3.51
CA ARG A 213 23.38 -27.82 2.77
C ARG A 213 24.03 -26.44 2.88
N ARG A 214 24.58 -26.10 4.06
CA ARG A 214 25.26 -24.83 4.27
C ARG A 214 26.56 -24.75 3.46
N THR A 215 27.34 -25.82 3.44
CA THR A 215 28.56 -25.92 2.64
C THR A 215 28.26 -25.81 1.14
N GLU A 216 27.18 -26.44 0.67
CA GLU A 216 26.72 -26.35 -0.72
C GLU A 216 26.35 -24.91 -1.12
N LEU A 217 25.66 -24.17 -0.25
CA LEU A 217 25.12 -22.83 -0.58
C LEU A 217 26.12 -21.69 -0.39
N CYS A 218 27.02 -21.79 0.59
CA CYS A 218 27.89 -20.69 0.99
C CYS A 218 29.37 -20.93 0.67
N GLY A 219 29.74 -22.14 0.24
CA GLY A 219 31.13 -22.58 0.23
C GLY A 219 31.65 -22.92 1.62
N SER A 220 32.69 -23.77 1.67
CA SER A 220 33.33 -24.19 2.92
C SER A 220 33.98 -23.03 3.69
N GLU A 221 34.41 -22.00 2.99
CA GLU A 221 35.06 -20.81 3.53
C GLU A 221 34.12 -19.92 4.35
N HIS A 222 32.85 -19.77 3.95
CA HIS A 222 31.88 -18.91 4.63
C HIS A 222 30.84 -19.68 5.46
N GLU A 223 30.82 -21.02 5.38
CA GLU A 223 29.82 -21.88 6.02
C GLU A 223 29.62 -21.57 7.51
N ARG A 224 30.73 -21.45 8.25
CA ARG A 224 30.69 -21.22 9.71
C ARG A 224 30.10 -19.85 10.04
N HIS A 225 30.58 -18.80 9.36
CA HIS A 225 30.08 -17.43 9.55
C HIS A 225 28.59 -17.35 9.23
N CYS A 226 28.19 -17.89 8.07
CA CYS A 226 26.79 -17.86 7.64
C CYS A 226 25.89 -18.62 8.62
N TYR A 227 26.35 -19.74 9.17
CA TYR A 227 25.63 -20.50 10.19
C TYR A 227 25.49 -19.74 11.52
N ASP A 228 26.57 -19.14 12.02
CA ASP A 228 26.54 -18.40 13.29
C ASP A 228 25.63 -17.17 13.18
N ARG A 229 25.66 -16.46 12.04
CA ARG A 229 24.72 -15.38 11.72
C ARG A 229 23.27 -15.88 11.65
N TRP A 230 23.01 -16.96 10.91
CA TRP A 230 21.67 -17.56 10.80
C TRP A 230 21.09 -17.93 12.16
N ARG A 231 21.91 -18.55 13.04
CA ARG A 231 21.50 -18.89 14.40
C ARG A 231 21.22 -17.69 15.27
N SER A 232 22.04 -16.65 15.17
CA SER A 232 21.87 -15.41 15.91
C SER A 232 20.56 -14.71 15.54
N GLU A 233 20.24 -14.65 14.24
CA GLU A 233 18.97 -14.09 13.75
C GLU A 233 17.76 -14.91 14.20
N GLN A 234 17.83 -16.25 14.16
CA GLN A 234 16.73 -17.08 14.68
C GLN A 234 16.55 -16.90 16.21
N LEU A 235 17.65 -16.79 16.96
CA LEU A 235 17.59 -16.61 18.40
C LEU A 235 16.88 -15.29 18.75
N LYS A 236 17.24 -14.18 18.07
CA LYS A 236 16.56 -12.89 18.18
C LYS A 236 15.07 -12.98 17.87
N LEU A 237 14.70 -13.67 16.77
CA LEU A 237 13.30 -13.87 16.40
C LEU A 237 12.50 -14.58 17.50
N ARG A 238 13.10 -15.58 18.16
CA ARG A 238 12.45 -16.33 19.24
C ARG A 238 12.38 -15.55 20.55
N GLU A 239 13.44 -14.81 20.88
CA GLU A 239 13.44 -13.88 22.01
C GLU A 239 12.35 -12.83 21.85
N GLN A 240 12.25 -12.22 20.67
CA GLN A 240 11.21 -11.26 20.35
C GLN A 240 9.81 -11.88 20.41
N HIS A 241 9.61 -13.09 19.88
CA HIS A 241 8.33 -13.77 19.96
C HIS A 241 7.89 -14.04 21.42
N ALA A 242 8.84 -14.39 22.28
CA ALA A 242 8.59 -14.54 23.71
C ALA A 242 8.21 -13.20 24.37
N LEU A 243 8.94 -12.12 24.07
CA LEU A 243 8.65 -10.79 24.58
C LEU A 243 7.26 -10.29 24.16
N GLU A 244 6.89 -10.51 22.90
CA GLU A 244 5.57 -10.15 22.36
C GLU A 244 4.44 -10.93 23.06
N HIS A 245 4.65 -12.22 23.35
CA HIS A 245 3.67 -13.03 24.08
C HIS A 245 3.45 -12.52 25.51
N PHE A 246 4.51 -12.03 26.17
CA PHE A 246 4.47 -11.54 27.55
C PHE A 246 4.36 -10.01 27.65
N ALA A 247 3.83 -9.33 26.63
CA ALA A 247 3.77 -7.87 26.57
C ALA A 247 2.98 -7.17 27.70
N GLY A 248 2.07 -7.86 28.39
CA GLY A 248 1.21 -7.28 29.43
C GLY A 248 1.87 -7.23 30.81
N GLN A 249 1.77 -8.33 31.56
CA GLN A 249 2.31 -8.45 32.92
C GLN A 249 3.70 -9.08 32.90
N GLN A 250 4.58 -8.66 33.81
CA GLN A 250 5.91 -9.23 33.94
C GLN A 250 5.81 -10.75 34.18
N PRO A 251 6.33 -11.57 33.26
CA PRO A 251 6.29 -13.02 33.44
C PRO A 251 7.33 -13.45 34.48
N SER A 252 7.11 -14.59 35.13
CA SER A 252 8.19 -15.28 35.85
C SER A 252 9.02 -16.11 34.89
N GLU A 253 10.30 -16.35 35.22
CA GLU A 253 11.18 -17.19 34.40
C GLU A 253 10.56 -18.56 34.11
N SER A 254 9.96 -19.20 35.12
CA SER A 254 9.28 -20.49 34.96
C SER A 254 8.04 -20.44 34.08
N LYS A 255 7.39 -19.27 33.94
CA LYS A 255 6.26 -19.08 33.01
C LYS A 255 6.78 -18.99 31.58
N ILE A 256 7.90 -18.31 31.36
CA ILE A 256 8.58 -18.24 30.06
C ILE A 256 9.05 -19.63 29.65
N SER A 257 9.76 -20.37 30.51
CA SER A 257 10.25 -21.73 30.19
C SER A 257 9.11 -22.65 29.77
N ARG A 258 8.03 -22.73 30.56
CA ARG A 258 6.86 -23.56 30.22
C ARG A 258 6.18 -23.16 28.92
N TRP A 259 6.21 -21.87 28.57
CA TRP A 259 5.67 -21.41 27.30
C TRP A 259 6.61 -21.77 26.14
N MET A 260 7.93 -21.67 26.32
CA MET A 260 8.92 -22.07 25.33
C MET A 260 8.87 -23.58 25.05
N ASP A 261 8.70 -24.41 26.08
CA ASP A 261 8.54 -25.86 25.93
C ASP A 261 7.34 -26.20 25.03
N LYS A 262 6.27 -25.41 25.11
CA LYS A 262 5.06 -25.58 24.29
C LYS A 262 5.25 -25.14 22.83
N GLN A 263 6.30 -24.38 22.50
CA GLN A 263 6.58 -24.00 21.12
C GLN A 263 7.17 -25.17 20.30
N GLY A 264 7.72 -26.20 20.97
CA GLY A 264 8.28 -27.36 20.28
C GLY A 264 9.64 -27.12 19.61
N TRP A 265 10.35 -26.06 20.00
CA TRP A 265 11.68 -25.76 19.48
C TRP A 265 12.72 -26.80 19.96
N THR A 266 13.29 -27.56 19.03
CA THR A 266 14.25 -28.65 19.37
C THR A 266 15.71 -28.19 19.43
N SER A 267 16.01 -26.98 19.00
CA SER A 267 17.37 -26.43 18.90
C SER A 267 17.31 -24.92 18.90
N ASN A 268 18.41 -24.24 19.26
CA ASN A 268 18.51 -22.78 19.26
C ASN A 268 17.41 -22.05 20.08
N VAL A 269 17.07 -22.62 21.24
CA VAL A 269 16.05 -22.12 22.16
C VAL A 269 16.62 -20.97 23.00
N PRO A 270 15.93 -19.82 23.14
CA PRO A 270 16.34 -18.77 24.06
C PRO A 270 16.38 -19.23 25.52
N GLN A 271 17.23 -18.60 26.32
CA GLN A 271 17.18 -18.80 27.76
C GLN A 271 16.09 -17.93 28.38
N ALA A 272 15.28 -18.50 29.26
CA ALA A 272 14.19 -17.79 29.92
C ALA A 272 14.70 -16.57 30.71
N ALA A 273 15.83 -16.70 31.39
CA ALA A 273 16.52 -15.59 32.07
C ALA A 273 16.88 -14.43 31.11
N VAL A 274 17.28 -14.73 29.87
CA VAL A 274 17.62 -13.70 28.87
C VAL A 274 16.36 -12.96 28.42
N VAL A 275 15.29 -13.69 28.10
CA VAL A 275 13.98 -13.10 27.74
C VAL A 275 13.45 -12.25 28.90
N LEU A 276 13.53 -12.74 30.13
CA LEU A 276 13.08 -12.01 31.32
C LEU A 276 13.90 -10.72 31.56
N LYS A 277 15.21 -10.77 31.34
CA LYS A 277 16.09 -9.60 31.46
C LYS A 277 15.83 -8.56 30.37
N GLN A 278 15.44 -9.00 29.17
CA GLN A 278 15.06 -8.11 28.06
C GLN A 278 13.63 -7.58 28.19
N TRP A 279 12.78 -8.25 28.97
CA TRP A 279 11.41 -7.83 29.19
C TRP A 279 11.37 -6.41 29.74
N LYS A 280 10.63 -5.56 29.05
CA LYS A 280 10.25 -4.24 29.53
C LYS A 280 8.73 -4.26 29.64
N PRO A 281 8.15 -3.62 30.66
CA PRO A 281 6.75 -3.29 30.58
C PRO A 281 6.60 -2.54 29.26
N VAL A 282 5.72 -3.04 28.39
CA VAL A 282 5.17 -2.14 27.38
C VAL A 282 4.61 -1.04 28.23
N ALA A 283 5.23 0.16 28.16
CA ALA A 283 4.69 1.32 28.85
C ALA A 283 3.19 1.23 28.61
N SER A 284 2.36 1.36 29.64
CA SER A 284 0.99 1.68 29.34
C SER A 284 1.08 3.03 28.62
N LEU A 285 1.26 2.97 27.31
CA LEU A 285 0.63 3.85 26.37
C LEU A 285 -0.85 3.51 26.55
N ASP A 286 -1.37 3.86 27.73
CA ASP A 286 -2.68 4.44 27.86
C ASP A 286 -2.58 5.67 26.98
N LEU A 287 -2.80 5.38 25.69
CA LEU A 287 -3.01 6.39 24.70
C LEU A 287 -4.12 7.21 25.29
N ASP A 288 -3.76 8.42 25.69
CA ASP A 288 -4.73 9.43 26.05
C ASP A 288 -5.49 9.73 24.77
N ILE A 289 -6.52 8.91 24.51
CA ILE A 289 -7.43 9.10 23.39
C ILE A 289 -8.13 10.44 23.53
N ASP A 290 -8.18 10.96 24.76
CA ASP A 290 -8.69 12.27 25.06
C ASP A 290 -7.72 13.41 24.72
N SER A 291 -6.45 13.10 24.41
CA SER A 291 -5.50 14.09 23.93
C SER A 291 -5.95 14.70 22.60
N SER A 292 -5.82 16.02 22.48
CA SER A 292 -6.21 16.78 21.29
C SER A 292 -5.51 16.27 20.02
N PHE A 293 -4.29 15.77 20.15
CA PHE A 293 -3.53 15.18 19.07
C PHE A 293 -4.16 13.89 18.53
N VAL A 294 -4.47 12.93 19.41
CA VAL A 294 -5.07 11.64 19.02
C VAL A 294 -6.49 11.86 18.47
N LYS A 295 -7.32 12.67 19.15
CA LYS A 295 -8.65 13.05 18.63
C LYS A 295 -8.57 13.63 17.23
N LYS A 296 -7.63 14.55 16.99
CA LYS A 296 -7.44 15.16 15.67
C LYS A 296 -7.05 14.14 14.61
N MET A 297 -6.18 13.18 14.92
CA MET A 297 -5.80 12.12 13.99
C MET A 297 -6.99 11.24 13.61
N ILE A 298 -7.77 10.79 14.60
CA ILE A 298 -8.97 9.97 14.42
C ILE A 298 -10.04 10.74 13.63
N LEU A 299 -10.44 11.92 14.08
CA LEU A 299 -11.49 12.73 13.43
C LEU A 299 -11.12 13.13 12.00
N SER A 300 -9.82 13.29 11.72
CA SER A 300 -9.35 13.59 10.37
C SER A 300 -8.96 12.36 9.56
N GLN A 301 -8.96 11.14 10.08
CA GLN A 301 -8.46 9.94 9.39
C GLN A 301 -7.12 10.17 8.63
N ARG A 302 -6.22 10.99 9.20
CA ARG A 302 -4.93 11.34 8.57
C ARG A 302 -3.80 10.52 9.19
N TRP A 303 -3.55 9.36 8.59
CA TRP A 303 -2.52 8.41 9.02
C TRP A 303 -1.22 8.61 8.24
N LYS A 304 -0.22 9.25 8.87
CA LYS A 304 1.07 9.56 8.24
C LYS A 304 1.98 8.33 8.22
N GLY A 305 2.74 8.19 7.14
CA GLY A 305 3.76 7.15 7.04
C GLY A 305 3.27 5.84 6.43
N LEU A 306 2.11 5.83 5.77
CA LEU A 306 1.55 4.65 5.11
C LEU A 306 1.49 4.82 3.59
N THR A 307 1.45 3.70 2.89
CA THR A 307 1.26 3.63 1.44
C THR A 307 0.66 2.29 1.05
N VAL A 308 -0.15 2.28 0.00
CA VAL A 308 -0.65 1.04 -0.61
C VAL A 308 0.26 0.69 -1.79
N ARG A 309 0.61 -0.58 -1.95
CA ARG A 309 1.35 -1.10 -3.12
C ARG A 309 0.71 -2.42 -3.56
N PRO A 310 0.67 -2.70 -4.88
CA PRO A 310 0.32 -4.03 -5.36
C PRO A 310 1.39 -5.02 -4.89
N VAL A 311 0.93 -6.16 -4.40
CA VAL A 311 1.76 -7.31 -4.04
C VAL A 311 1.44 -8.43 -5.05
N PRO A 312 2.46 -8.96 -5.75
CA PRO A 312 2.26 -10.06 -6.70
C PRO A 312 1.41 -11.19 -6.11
N ASP A 313 0.39 -11.60 -6.86
CA ASP A 313 -0.56 -12.69 -6.55
C ASP A 313 -1.38 -12.52 -5.26
N LYS A 314 -1.37 -11.33 -4.63
CA LYS A 314 -2.00 -11.12 -3.33
C LYS A 314 -2.72 -9.77 -3.19
N GLY A 315 -3.02 -9.12 -4.30
CA GLY A 315 -3.71 -7.82 -4.34
C GLY A 315 -2.89 -6.70 -3.69
N ASP A 316 -3.58 -5.73 -3.11
CA ASP A 316 -2.95 -4.59 -2.45
C ASP A 316 -2.47 -4.91 -1.03
N GLY A 317 -1.32 -4.35 -0.65
CA GLY A 317 -0.78 -4.40 0.71
C GLY A 317 -0.47 -3.00 1.24
N VAL A 318 -0.53 -2.84 2.57
CA VAL A 318 -0.19 -1.58 3.25
C VAL A 318 1.24 -1.64 3.76
N PHE A 319 2.04 -0.66 3.38
CA PHE A 319 3.45 -0.57 3.73
C PHE A 319 3.77 0.74 4.44
N THR A 320 4.80 0.71 5.27
CA THR A 320 5.33 1.88 5.94
C THR A 320 6.21 2.73 5.00
N LYS A 321 6.24 4.04 5.22
CA LYS A 321 7.12 5.05 4.57
C LYS A 321 8.11 5.67 5.55
N ARG A 322 8.01 5.31 6.83
CA ARG A 322 8.83 5.76 7.94
C ARG A 322 8.85 4.66 8.99
N PRO A 323 9.84 4.64 9.88
CA PRO A 323 9.77 3.75 11.03
C PRO A 323 8.59 4.09 11.95
N PHE A 324 8.03 3.06 12.58
CA PHE A 324 7.09 3.16 13.70
C PHE A 324 7.72 2.48 14.92
N GLN A 325 7.58 3.10 16.08
CA GLN A 325 8.07 2.54 17.34
C GLN A 325 7.04 1.56 17.92
N ILE A 326 7.50 0.56 18.66
CA ILE A 326 6.61 -0.29 19.47
C ILE A 326 5.64 0.57 20.30
N GLY A 327 4.35 0.25 20.26
CA GLY A 327 3.29 0.96 20.96
C GLY A 327 2.76 2.21 20.25
N GLU A 328 3.32 2.61 19.11
CA GLU A 328 2.83 3.74 18.31
C GLU A 328 1.50 3.42 17.60
N ILE A 329 0.60 4.40 17.51
CA ILE A 329 -0.63 4.30 16.70
C ILE A 329 -0.24 4.33 15.22
N VAL A 330 -0.67 3.30 14.48
CA VAL A 330 -0.41 3.18 13.04
C VAL A 330 -1.58 3.75 12.23
N CYS A 331 -2.77 3.17 12.38
CA CYS A 331 -4.01 3.67 11.78
C CYS A 331 -5.25 3.08 12.45
N GLU A 332 -6.42 3.57 12.08
CA GLU A 332 -7.71 2.99 12.49
C GLU A 332 -8.18 1.93 11.49
N TYR A 333 -8.83 0.87 12.00
CA TYR A 333 -9.73 0.06 11.19
C TYR A 333 -11.07 0.80 11.08
N HIS A 334 -11.13 1.71 10.12
CA HIS A 334 -12.25 2.64 9.99
C HIS A 334 -13.41 2.00 9.23
N GLY A 335 -14.64 2.30 9.61
CA GLY A 335 -15.84 1.78 8.94
C GLY A 335 -17.11 2.20 9.64
N GLU A 336 -18.24 1.72 9.13
CA GLU A 336 -19.55 1.88 9.74
C GLU A 336 -19.68 0.92 10.93
N LEU A 337 -20.15 1.43 12.07
CA LEU A 337 -20.46 0.58 13.22
C LEU A 337 -21.84 -0.04 13.02
N VAL A 338 -21.90 -1.37 13.03
CA VAL A 338 -23.15 -2.12 12.86
C VAL A 338 -23.29 -3.16 13.98
N SER A 339 -24.51 -3.64 14.18
CA SER A 339 -24.76 -4.72 15.13
C SER A 339 -24.06 -6.02 14.69
N HIS A 340 -23.83 -6.94 15.63
CA HIS A 340 -23.30 -8.25 15.28
C HIS A 340 -24.25 -8.99 14.31
N GLU A 341 -25.56 -8.88 14.51
CA GLU A 341 -26.60 -9.46 13.67
C GLU A 341 -26.52 -8.94 12.24
N ASP A 342 -26.41 -7.61 12.06
CA ASP A 342 -26.28 -6.98 10.74
C ASP A 342 -24.98 -7.40 10.05
N GLY A 343 -23.86 -7.40 10.78
CA GLY A 343 -22.57 -7.88 10.27
C GLY A 343 -22.64 -9.33 9.79
N MET A 344 -23.31 -10.21 10.54
CA MET A 344 -23.52 -11.61 10.15
C MET A 344 -24.44 -11.75 8.93
N ALA A 345 -25.46 -10.91 8.80
CA ALA A 345 -26.33 -10.87 7.63
C ALA A 345 -25.56 -10.42 6.36
N ILE A 346 -24.69 -9.41 6.49
CA ILE A 346 -23.81 -8.95 5.41
C ILE A 346 -22.84 -10.07 5.01
N ALA A 347 -22.20 -10.72 5.99
CA ALA A 347 -21.27 -11.82 5.76
C ALA A 347 -21.91 -13.00 5.01
N SER A 348 -23.19 -13.27 5.31
CA SER A 348 -23.96 -14.35 4.68
C SER A 348 -24.42 -14.02 3.26
N THR A 349 -24.55 -12.72 2.93
CA THR A 349 -25.09 -12.27 1.64
C THR A 349 -24.00 -11.99 0.60
N SER A 350 -22.79 -11.59 1.01
CA SER A 350 -21.70 -11.25 0.10
C SER A 350 -20.34 -11.67 0.64
N GLY A 351 -19.72 -12.66 -0.01
CA GLY A 351 -18.38 -13.13 0.34
C GLY A 351 -17.29 -12.05 0.17
N ILE A 352 -17.48 -11.10 -0.74
CA ILE A 352 -16.55 -9.98 -0.93
C ILE A 352 -16.67 -8.99 0.24
N ARG A 353 -17.90 -8.63 0.64
CA ARG A 353 -18.12 -7.73 1.78
C ARG A 353 -17.67 -8.37 3.10
N ALA A 354 -17.84 -9.68 3.24
CA ALA A 354 -17.42 -10.43 4.41
C ALA A 354 -15.93 -10.24 4.76
N GLY A 355 -15.07 -10.00 3.75
CA GLY A 355 -13.63 -9.77 3.94
C GLY A 355 -13.27 -8.45 4.62
N HIS A 356 -14.23 -7.53 4.75
CA HIS A 356 -14.04 -6.19 5.33
C HIS A 356 -14.88 -5.96 6.59
N LEU A 357 -15.32 -7.04 7.22
CA LEU A 357 -16.01 -7.00 8.50
C LEU A 357 -15.02 -7.25 9.64
N PHE A 358 -15.12 -6.45 10.69
CA PHE A 358 -14.33 -6.61 11.91
C PHE A 358 -15.27 -6.83 13.10
N PHE A 359 -15.39 -8.08 13.55
CA PHE A 359 -16.21 -8.44 14.71
C PHE A 359 -15.41 -8.30 16.01
N TYR A 360 -15.99 -7.63 17.01
CA TYR A 360 -15.37 -7.37 18.30
C TYR A 360 -16.41 -7.36 19.44
N LYS A 361 -15.94 -7.29 20.68
CA LYS A 361 -16.79 -7.00 21.84
C LYS A 361 -16.48 -5.60 22.33
N ASN A 362 -17.52 -4.77 22.54
CA ASN A 362 -17.35 -3.42 23.07
C ASN A 362 -17.00 -3.46 24.58
N LYS A 363 -16.86 -2.28 25.21
CA LYS A 363 -16.55 -2.18 26.66
C LYS A 363 -17.62 -2.79 27.55
N GLN A 364 -18.85 -2.91 27.08
CA GLN A 364 -20.01 -3.50 27.74
C GLN A 364 -20.13 -5.02 27.48
N HIS A 365 -19.13 -5.63 26.80
CA HIS A 365 -19.12 -7.02 26.37
C HIS A 365 -20.20 -7.41 25.34
N GLU A 366 -20.81 -6.42 24.69
CA GLU A 366 -21.76 -6.62 23.61
C GLU A 366 -21.02 -6.92 22.30
N ALA A 367 -21.53 -7.87 21.52
CA ALA A 367 -20.94 -8.22 20.24
C ALA A 367 -21.30 -7.16 19.21
N MET A 368 -20.29 -6.61 18.54
CA MET A 368 -20.42 -5.53 17.58
C MET A 368 -19.61 -5.84 16.31
N CYS A 369 -19.83 -5.07 15.25
CA CYS A 369 -19.08 -5.18 14.01
C CYS A 369 -18.73 -3.81 13.44
N ILE A 370 -17.54 -3.68 12.85
CA ILE A 370 -17.21 -2.57 11.95
C ILE A 370 -17.27 -3.09 10.52
N ASP A 371 -18.13 -2.49 9.70
CA ASP A 371 -18.21 -2.73 8.26
C ASP A 371 -17.36 -1.69 7.50
N ALA A 372 -16.28 -2.16 6.90
CA ALA A 372 -15.36 -1.37 6.11
C ALA A 372 -15.39 -1.75 4.61
N HIS A 373 -16.51 -2.28 4.10
CA HIS A 373 -16.58 -2.73 2.71
C HIS A 373 -16.35 -1.62 1.70
N GLU A 374 -16.88 -0.42 1.95
CA GLU A 374 -16.70 0.74 1.08
C GLU A 374 -15.24 1.19 1.07
N GLU A 375 -14.70 1.45 -0.14
CA GLU A 375 -13.32 1.90 -0.30
C GLU A 375 -13.09 3.30 0.29
N SER A 376 -14.15 4.11 0.36
CA SER A 376 -14.19 5.45 0.92
C SER A 376 -15.24 5.57 2.02
N CYS A 377 -14.93 6.25 3.13
CA CYS A 377 -15.95 6.59 4.12
C CYS A 377 -16.84 7.72 3.62
N GLN A 378 -18.15 7.67 3.87
CA GLN A 378 -19.05 8.82 3.66
C GLN A 378 -18.58 10.08 4.41
N CYS A 379 -17.96 9.89 5.58
CA CYS A 379 -17.38 10.93 6.42
C CYS A 379 -16.05 11.49 5.89
N HIS A 380 -15.33 10.73 5.07
CA HIS A 380 -14.03 11.09 4.51
C HIS A 380 -13.89 10.54 3.08
N PRO A 381 -14.69 11.01 2.11
CA PRO A 381 -14.85 10.37 0.80
C PRO A 381 -13.56 10.31 -0.02
N MET A 382 -12.60 11.20 0.28
CA MET A 382 -11.31 11.29 -0.42
C MET A 382 -10.15 10.59 0.30
N LYS A 383 -10.41 9.89 1.41
CA LYS A 383 -9.34 9.28 2.21
C LYS A 383 -9.31 7.77 2.04
N PHE A 384 -8.09 7.27 1.87
CA PHE A 384 -7.84 5.84 1.90
C PHE A 384 -8.09 5.30 3.30
N ASN A 385 -9.00 4.34 3.38
CA ASN A 385 -9.14 3.50 4.55
C ASN A 385 -7.99 2.47 4.54
N TYR A 386 -6.87 2.78 5.20
CA TYR A 386 -5.73 1.86 5.24
C TYR A 386 -6.08 0.58 5.99
N GLY A 387 -6.82 0.68 7.09
CA GLY A 387 -7.10 -0.44 8.00
C GLY A 387 -7.75 -1.63 7.29
N ARG A 388 -8.73 -1.40 6.40
CA ARG A 388 -9.41 -2.46 5.64
C ARG A 388 -8.50 -3.22 4.66
N LEU A 389 -7.36 -2.65 4.29
CA LEU A 389 -6.40 -3.23 3.35
C LEU A 389 -5.26 -3.99 4.03
N ILE A 390 -5.15 -3.91 5.37
CA ILE A 390 -4.08 -4.57 6.10
C ILE A 390 -4.35 -6.07 6.13
N ARG A 391 -3.36 -6.86 5.70
CA ARG A 391 -3.54 -8.28 5.48
C ARG A 391 -3.37 -9.10 6.74
N HIS A 392 -3.94 -10.30 6.69
CA HIS A 392 -3.75 -11.28 7.72
C HIS A 392 -2.33 -11.85 7.72
N SER A 393 -1.70 -11.91 8.88
CA SER A 393 -0.66 -12.91 9.15
C SER A 393 -0.52 -13.16 10.64
N SER A 394 -0.79 -14.38 11.10
CA SER A 394 -0.48 -14.76 12.49
C SER A 394 1.02 -14.83 12.78
N LYS A 395 1.85 -15.07 11.75
CA LYS A 395 3.32 -15.20 11.89
C LYS A 395 4.09 -13.89 11.70
N ARG A 396 3.61 -13.05 10.78
CA ARG A 396 4.27 -11.78 10.43
C ARG A 396 3.59 -10.56 11.03
N ALA A 397 2.58 -10.76 11.88
CA ALA A 397 1.92 -9.66 12.58
C ALA A 397 2.94 -8.73 13.22
N ASN A 398 2.80 -7.44 12.92
CA ASN A 398 3.62 -6.36 13.46
C ASN A 398 2.77 -5.23 14.05
N ILE A 399 1.45 -5.35 13.95
CA ILE A 399 0.46 -4.50 14.59
C ILE A 399 -0.64 -5.37 15.22
N ARG A 400 -1.32 -4.81 16.22
CA ARG A 400 -2.51 -5.42 16.84
C ARG A 400 -3.66 -4.42 16.92
N PRO A 401 -4.91 -4.86 16.71
CA PRO A 401 -6.06 -4.02 16.97
C PRO A 401 -6.26 -3.81 18.48
N ARG A 402 -6.69 -2.62 18.88
CA ARG A 402 -7.10 -2.31 20.25
C ARG A 402 -8.33 -1.41 20.23
N LEU A 403 -9.30 -1.75 21.06
CA LEU A 403 -10.55 -1.01 21.22
C LEU A 403 -10.35 0.22 22.11
N TYR A 404 -10.89 1.33 21.63
CA TYR A 404 -11.05 2.57 22.37
C TYR A 404 -12.46 3.13 22.19
N VAL A 405 -12.82 4.12 23.01
CA VAL A 405 -14.08 4.85 22.88
C VAL A 405 -13.77 6.34 22.79
N LEU A 406 -14.31 7.02 21.79
CA LEU A 406 -14.21 8.47 21.62
C LEU A 406 -15.60 9.03 21.27
N ASN A 407 -16.09 9.97 22.06
CA ASN A 407 -17.43 10.57 21.87
C ASN A 407 -18.52 9.48 21.73
N ASP A 408 -18.52 8.49 22.62
CA ASP A 408 -19.43 7.34 22.63
C ASP A 408 -19.39 6.44 21.38
N ARG A 409 -18.37 6.62 20.53
CA ARG A 409 -18.10 5.77 19.37
C ARG A 409 -16.96 4.80 19.67
N ASP A 410 -17.19 3.52 19.41
CA ASP A 410 -16.13 2.51 19.40
C ASP A 410 -15.16 2.73 18.24
N ILE A 411 -13.86 2.63 18.54
CA ILE A 411 -12.78 2.81 17.58
C ILE A 411 -11.76 1.70 17.76
N ILE A 412 -11.41 1.04 16.65
CA ILE A 412 -10.33 0.06 16.62
C ILE A 412 -9.07 0.70 16.04
N LEU A 413 -8.07 0.92 16.89
CA LEU A 413 -6.75 1.41 16.45
C LEU A 413 -5.77 0.24 16.32
N PHE A 414 -4.99 0.25 15.24
CA PHE A 414 -3.81 -0.60 15.09
C PHE A 414 -2.61 0.01 15.80
N ILE A 415 -2.05 -0.75 16.73
CA ILE A 415 -0.89 -0.37 17.53
C ILE A 415 0.29 -1.26 17.13
N ALA A 416 1.46 -0.68 16.89
CA ALA A 416 2.68 -1.42 16.60
C ALA A 416 3.05 -2.35 17.77
N THR A 417 3.28 -3.64 17.49
CA THR A 417 3.67 -4.64 18.50
C THR A 417 5.18 -4.78 18.66
N LYS A 418 5.92 -4.16 17.75
CA LYS A 418 7.38 -4.09 17.67
C LYS A 418 7.76 -2.84 16.89
N ASP A 419 9.05 -2.51 16.89
CA ASP A 419 9.56 -1.53 15.95
C ASP A 419 9.36 -2.03 14.51
N ILE A 420 8.82 -1.17 13.65
CA ILE A 420 8.53 -1.46 12.25
C ILE A 420 9.40 -0.52 11.42
N LEU A 421 10.26 -1.04 10.55
CA LEU A 421 11.12 -0.21 9.71
C LEU A 421 10.34 0.40 8.54
N SER A 422 10.96 1.36 7.83
CA SER A 422 10.41 1.85 6.56
C SER A 422 10.34 0.72 5.52
N ASP A 423 9.37 0.78 4.63
CA ASP A 423 9.13 -0.19 3.55
C ASP A 423 8.74 -1.61 4.01
N GLU A 424 8.47 -1.80 5.31
CA GLU A 424 7.86 -3.02 5.80
C GLU A 424 6.35 -3.05 5.54
N GLU A 425 5.84 -4.24 5.26
CA GLU A 425 4.42 -4.47 5.13
C GLU A 425 3.75 -4.68 6.49
N LEU A 426 2.57 -4.10 6.66
CA LEU A 426 1.75 -4.25 7.85
C LEU A 426 0.88 -5.51 7.82
N PHE A 427 0.87 -6.23 8.93
CA PHE A 427 0.03 -7.40 9.15
C PHE A 427 -0.56 -7.40 10.56
N TYR A 428 -1.79 -7.88 10.68
CA TYR A 428 -2.37 -8.26 11.97
C TYR A 428 -2.95 -9.68 11.92
N ASP A 429 -3.17 -10.27 13.09
CA ASP A 429 -3.88 -11.54 13.20
C ASP A 429 -5.40 -11.28 13.12
N TYR A 430 -6.08 -11.85 12.13
CA TYR A 430 -7.53 -11.72 11.95
C TYR A 430 -8.30 -12.53 12.99
N GLY A 431 -7.61 -13.33 13.82
CA GLY A 431 -8.23 -14.17 14.82
C GLY A 431 -8.88 -15.44 14.25
N SER A 432 -8.60 -15.81 13.00
CA SER A 432 -9.30 -16.84 12.21
C SER A 432 -9.07 -18.30 12.63
N LYS A 433 -8.79 -18.59 13.91
CA LYS A 433 -8.88 -19.98 14.39
C LYS A 433 -10.33 -20.44 14.14
N ARG A 434 -10.55 -21.66 13.63
CA ARG A 434 -11.88 -22.19 13.21
C ARG A 434 -13.01 -22.12 14.27
N ARG A 435 -12.73 -21.71 15.52
CA ARG A 435 -13.72 -21.44 16.57
C ARG A 435 -14.22 -19.99 16.61
N SER A 436 -13.56 -19.07 15.91
CA SER A 436 -13.87 -17.63 15.93
C SER A 436 -14.96 -17.24 14.92
N PHE A 437 -15.05 -17.98 13.81
CA PHE A 437 -16.03 -17.76 12.73
C PHE A 437 -17.47 -18.26 13.06
N ALA A 438 -17.80 -18.44 14.34
CA ALA A 438 -19.12 -18.86 14.82
C ALA A 438 -19.45 -18.23 16.19
N GLY A 439 -19.19 -16.94 16.38
CA GLY A 439 -19.63 -16.19 17.58
C GLY A 439 -18.55 -15.89 18.63
N LYS A 440 -17.27 -15.98 18.26
CA LYS A 440 -16.18 -15.36 19.02
C LYS A 440 -15.48 -14.38 18.06
N GLY A 441 -15.92 -13.12 18.05
CA GLY A 441 -15.11 -12.02 17.51
C GLY A 441 -13.71 -12.05 18.10
N LEU A 442 -12.79 -11.19 17.67
CA LEU A 442 -11.52 -11.05 18.38
C LEU A 442 -11.84 -10.87 19.88
N GLU A 443 -11.62 -11.91 20.68
CA GLU A 443 -11.48 -11.79 22.12
C GLU A 443 -10.22 -10.93 22.23
N LEU A 444 -10.43 -9.61 22.19
CA LEU A 444 -9.45 -8.61 22.60
C LEU A 444 -9.31 -8.84 24.10
N ASP A 445 -8.63 -9.94 24.44
CA ASP A 445 -8.25 -10.25 25.80
C ASP A 445 -7.40 -9.10 26.32
N TRP A 446 -7.42 -8.95 27.64
CA TRP A 446 -6.56 -8.14 28.52
C TRP A 446 -6.82 -6.62 28.65
N MET A 447 -7.52 -6.27 29.73
CA MET A 447 -6.93 -5.48 30.83
C MET A 447 -5.73 -6.23 31.44
#